data_AF-A0A1G7IML3-F1
#
_entry.id   AF-A0A1G7IML3-F1
#
_cell.length_a   1.000
_cell.length_b   1.000
_cell.length_c   1.000
_cell.angle_alpha   90.00
_cell.angle_beta   90.00
_cell.angle_gamma   90.00
#
_symmetry.space_group_name_H-M   'P 1'
#
loop_
_entity.id
_entity.type
_entity.pdbx_description
1 polymer ?
#
loop_
_entity_poly.entity_id
_entity_poly.type
_entity_poly.pdbx_seq_one_letter_code
_entity_poly.pdbx_strand_id
1 'polypeptide(L)'
;MDFLFETFGLAESAKLLSLSPPGWGGNLLRGLANSLQIAFGAFGFGLLIGLFGAYGKLYGGVVLRDLLAVYTTVIRAVPELVLILILYYVGTDLINQVAQAMGYGRVEISGVVAGIWVLGVVQGAYATEVLRGAIQAIPSGQIEAARAYGMPPFLLMRRVTIPAMMSFATPGLANLWLIATKDTALLAIVGFSELTLETRQAAASTRAYFTFFLAAGALYLLVTLFSGVVFGRIEKWARRGQPSLRGGSR
;
A
#
# COMPACT_ATOMS: atom_id res chain seq x y z
N MET A 1 -12.82 26.42 22.75
CA MET A 1 -11.56 25.91 22.17
C MET A 1 -10.42 26.12 23.16
N ASP A 2 -10.32 27.30 23.78
CA ASP A 2 -9.20 27.70 24.64
C ASP A 2 -8.97 26.81 25.88
N PHE A 3 -10.04 26.29 26.50
CA PHE A 3 -9.92 25.36 27.64
C PHE A 3 -9.14 24.08 27.29
N LEU A 4 -9.27 23.53 26.08
CA LEU A 4 -8.48 22.37 25.64
C LEU A 4 -7.01 22.76 25.37
N PHE A 5 -6.78 23.94 24.78
CA PHE A 5 -5.42 24.40 24.48
C PHE A 5 -4.61 24.72 25.76
N GLU A 6 -5.26 25.27 26.78
CA GLU A 6 -4.66 25.52 28.10
C GLU A 6 -4.50 24.24 28.93
N THR A 7 -5.52 23.37 28.99
CA THR A 7 -5.46 22.12 29.78
C THR A 7 -4.37 21.17 29.30
N PHE A 8 -4.05 21.18 28.00
CA PHE A 8 -3.02 20.33 27.40
C PHE A 8 -1.68 21.05 27.11
N GLY A 9 -1.52 22.33 27.49
CA GLY A 9 -0.28 23.09 27.23
C GLY A 9 0.10 23.17 25.74
N LEU A 10 -0.90 23.18 24.85
CA LEU A 10 -0.72 23.05 23.40
C LEU A 10 -0.03 24.28 22.79
N ALA A 11 -0.24 25.47 23.36
CA ALA A 11 0.35 26.70 22.85
C ALA A 11 1.89 26.73 23.00
N GLU A 12 2.42 26.22 24.11
CA GLU A 12 3.87 26.14 24.33
C GLU A 12 4.50 24.98 23.57
N SER A 13 3.85 23.82 23.59
CA SER A 13 4.34 22.63 22.88
C SER A 13 4.27 22.77 21.35
N ALA A 14 3.42 23.65 20.80
CA ALA A 14 3.40 23.96 19.37
C ALA A 14 4.74 24.55 18.86
N LYS A 15 5.51 25.23 19.72
CA LYS A 15 6.86 25.73 19.34
C LYS A 15 7.83 24.58 19.03
N LEU A 16 7.60 23.39 19.61
CA LEU A 16 8.37 22.18 19.35
C LEU A 16 8.12 21.60 17.95
N LEU A 17 7.06 22.04 17.25
CA LEU A 17 6.76 21.66 15.87
C LEU A 17 7.48 22.57 14.84
N SER A 18 8.32 23.51 15.29
CA SER A 18 9.10 24.35 14.37
C SER A 18 10.01 23.51 13.46
N LEU A 19 10.21 24.00 12.23
CA LEU A 19 11.01 23.32 11.20
C LEU A 19 12.52 23.43 11.44
N SER A 20 12.93 24.44 12.21
CA SER A 20 14.31 24.72 12.58
C SER A 20 14.62 24.22 14.00
N PRO A 21 15.86 23.75 14.29
CA PRO A 21 16.25 23.37 15.64
C PRO A 21 16.00 24.51 16.64
N PRO A 22 15.48 24.23 17.86
CA PRO A 22 15.32 22.93 18.53
C PRO A 22 14.01 22.18 18.22
N GLY A 23 13.21 22.62 17.24
CA GLY A 23 11.97 21.96 16.85
C GLY A 23 12.18 20.66 16.06
N TRP A 24 11.16 19.80 16.11
CA TRP A 24 11.13 18.47 15.48
C TRP A 24 10.31 18.43 14.19
N GLY A 25 9.74 19.56 13.75
CA GLY A 25 8.92 19.61 12.54
C GLY A 25 9.65 19.13 11.29
N GLY A 26 10.94 19.47 11.16
CA GLY A 26 11.79 18.97 10.08
C GLY A 26 11.94 17.45 10.08
N ASN A 27 12.06 16.84 11.26
CA ASN A 27 12.16 15.39 11.43
C ASN A 27 10.85 14.70 11.07
N LEU A 28 9.71 15.25 11.50
CA LEU A 28 8.39 14.73 11.12
C LEU A 28 8.18 14.74 9.60
N LEU A 29 8.58 15.81 8.91
CA LEU A 29 8.47 15.87 7.45
C LEU A 29 9.41 14.87 6.75
N ARG A 30 10.61 14.65 7.28
CA ARG A 30 11.53 13.60 6.78
C ARG A 30 10.95 12.21 7.00
N GLY A 31 10.42 11.95 8.20
CA GLY A 31 9.72 10.71 8.53
C GLY A 31 8.54 10.47 7.61
N LEU A 32 7.72 11.49 7.34
CA LEU A 32 6.62 11.44 6.38
C LEU A 32 7.10 11.14 4.96
N ALA A 33 8.19 11.78 4.51
CA ALA A 33 8.77 11.51 3.21
C ALA A 33 9.22 10.04 3.09
N ASN A 34 9.85 9.49 4.13
CA ASN A 34 10.22 8.08 4.19
C ASN A 34 9.00 7.16 4.19
N SER A 35 7.95 7.47 4.97
CA SER A 35 6.68 6.74 4.93
C SER A 35 6.12 6.71 3.51
N LEU A 36 6.09 7.86 2.82
CA LEU A 36 5.59 7.93 1.44
C LEU A 36 6.45 7.14 0.47
N GLN A 37 7.79 7.22 0.56
CA GLN A 37 8.69 6.42 -0.27
C GLN A 37 8.44 4.92 -0.10
N ILE A 38 8.29 4.47 1.14
CA ILE A 38 7.97 3.07 1.44
C ILE A 38 6.59 2.71 0.88
N ALA A 39 5.57 3.55 1.10
CA ALA A 39 4.21 3.30 0.62
C ALA A 39 4.16 3.21 -0.92
N PHE A 40 4.80 4.13 -1.64
CA PHE A 40 4.89 4.10 -3.11
C PHE A 40 5.64 2.87 -3.61
N GLY A 41 6.78 2.55 -3.01
CA GLY A 41 7.55 1.36 -3.38
C GLY A 41 6.78 0.06 -3.11
N ALA A 42 6.20 -0.08 -1.92
CA ALA A 42 5.43 -1.25 -1.51
C ALA A 42 4.17 -1.41 -2.37
N PHE A 43 3.46 -0.32 -2.66
CA PHE A 43 2.28 -0.36 -3.53
C PHE A 43 2.65 -0.75 -4.96
N GLY A 44 3.73 -0.18 -5.51
CA GLY A 44 4.22 -0.54 -6.84
C GLY A 44 4.68 -2.00 -6.93
N PHE A 45 5.45 -2.47 -5.95
CA PHE A 45 5.90 -3.86 -5.88
C PHE A 45 4.74 -4.83 -5.66
N GLY A 46 3.80 -4.48 -4.78
CA GLY A 46 2.57 -5.23 -4.56
C GLY A 46 1.68 -5.29 -5.80
N LEU A 47 1.58 -4.22 -6.59
CA LEU A 47 0.88 -4.25 -7.88
C LEU A 47 1.52 -5.22 -8.86
N LEU A 48 2.85 -5.28 -8.93
CA LEU A 48 3.54 -6.25 -9.79
C LEU A 48 3.22 -7.68 -9.37
N ILE A 49 3.37 -8.00 -8.08
CA ILE A 49 2.99 -9.31 -7.52
C ILE A 49 1.52 -9.59 -7.78
N GLY A 50 0.65 -8.59 -7.60
CA GLY A 50 -0.79 -8.68 -7.82
C GLY A 50 -1.16 -9.01 -9.27
N LEU A 51 -0.50 -8.38 -10.24
CA LEU A 51 -0.72 -8.64 -11.66
C LEU A 51 -0.34 -10.08 -12.03
N PHE A 52 0.84 -10.53 -11.62
CA PHE A 52 1.29 -11.90 -11.87
C PHE A 52 0.47 -12.93 -11.09
N GLY A 53 0.13 -12.63 -9.84
CA GLY A 53 -0.71 -13.48 -9.00
C GLY A 53 -2.12 -13.63 -9.55
N ALA A 54 -2.76 -12.53 -9.98
CA ALA A 54 -4.10 -12.58 -10.57
C ALA A 54 -4.09 -13.36 -11.89
N TYR A 55 -3.09 -13.10 -12.74
CA TYR A 55 -2.91 -13.84 -13.98
C TYR A 55 -2.71 -15.35 -13.72
N GLY A 56 -1.83 -15.71 -12.79
CA GLY A 56 -1.55 -17.10 -12.41
C GLY A 56 -2.77 -17.81 -11.83
N LYS A 57 -3.60 -17.14 -11.02
CA LYS A 57 -4.83 -17.76 -10.48
C LYS A 57 -5.91 -17.97 -11.55
N LEU A 58 -6.01 -17.06 -12.52
CA LEU A 58 -7.03 -17.12 -13.58
C LEU A 58 -6.66 -18.09 -14.71
N TYR A 59 -5.41 -18.06 -15.18
CA TYR A 59 -4.98 -18.77 -16.38
C TYR A 59 -3.94 -19.87 -16.11
N GLY A 60 -3.41 -19.97 -14.88
CA GLY A 60 -2.46 -21.00 -14.51
C GLY A 60 -3.08 -22.38 -14.34
N GLY A 61 -2.23 -23.40 -14.33
CA GLY A 61 -2.61 -24.78 -14.01
C GLY A 61 -3.00 -24.95 -12.54
N VAL A 62 -3.53 -26.13 -12.20
CA VAL A 62 -4.06 -26.46 -10.86
C VAL A 62 -3.04 -26.18 -9.75
N VAL A 63 -1.80 -26.64 -9.93
CA VAL A 63 -0.72 -26.46 -8.95
C VAL A 63 -0.40 -24.98 -8.70
N LEU A 64 -0.24 -24.18 -9.75
CA LEU A 64 0.07 -22.76 -9.62
C LEU A 64 -1.08 -21.99 -8.95
N ARG A 65 -2.33 -22.33 -9.32
CA ARG A 65 -3.53 -21.75 -8.72
C ARG A 65 -3.60 -22.04 -7.23
N ASP A 66 -3.34 -23.29 -6.83
CA ASP A 66 -3.42 -23.71 -5.43
C ASP A 66 -2.31 -23.07 -4.59
N LEU A 67 -1.07 -23.02 -5.10
CA LEU A 67 0.03 -22.32 -4.43
C LEU A 67 -0.27 -20.84 -4.21
N LEU A 68 -0.75 -20.15 -5.26
CA LEU A 68 -1.15 -18.75 -5.16
C LEU A 68 -2.38 -18.57 -4.25
N ALA A 69 -3.30 -19.54 -4.21
CA ALA A 69 -4.43 -19.52 -3.29
C ALA A 69 -3.95 -19.60 -1.84
N VAL A 70 -3.07 -20.55 -1.51
CA VAL A 70 -2.46 -20.66 -0.18
C VAL A 70 -1.75 -19.37 0.20
N TYR A 71 -0.89 -18.84 -0.68
CA TYR A 71 -0.20 -17.56 -0.45
C TYR A 71 -1.18 -16.43 -0.13
N THR A 72 -2.17 -16.19 -1.00
CA THR A 72 -3.13 -15.09 -0.79
C THR A 72 -4.00 -15.28 0.45
N THR A 73 -4.38 -16.52 0.78
CA THR A 73 -5.23 -16.82 1.93
C THR A 73 -4.46 -16.62 3.22
N VAL A 74 -3.24 -17.14 3.32
CA VAL A 74 -2.41 -17.02 4.53
C VAL A 74 -2.10 -15.55 4.82
N ILE A 75 -1.62 -14.81 3.83
CA ILE A 75 -1.27 -13.40 4.01
C ILE A 75 -2.49 -12.57 4.43
N ARG A 76 -3.67 -12.85 3.88
CA ARG A 76 -4.90 -12.10 4.21
C ARG A 76 -5.55 -12.55 5.52
N ALA A 77 -5.17 -13.71 6.05
CA ALA A 77 -5.73 -14.27 7.29
C ALA A 77 -4.90 -13.93 8.54
N VAL A 78 -3.59 -13.71 8.37
CA VAL A 78 -2.69 -13.39 9.48
C VAL A 78 -2.67 -11.87 9.72
N PRO A 79 -2.63 -11.40 10.98
CA PRO A 79 -2.49 -9.97 11.25
C PRO A 79 -1.24 -9.36 10.59
N GLU A 80 -1.40 -8.20 9.97
CA GLU A 80 -0.34 -7.54 9.19
C GLU A 80 0.92 -7.27 10.01
N LEU A 81 0.77 -6.82 11.25
CA LEU A 81 1.93 -6.61 12.13
C LEU A 81 2.75 -7.90 12.34
N VAL A 82 2.09 -9.04 12.52
CA VAL A 82 2.76 -10.33 12.70
C VAL A 82 3.51 -10.72 11.43
N LEU A 83 2.88 -10.54 10.26
CA LEU A 83 3.52 -10.78 8.96
C LEU A 83 4.73 -9.87 8.75
N ILE A 84 4.63 -8.59 9.10
CA ILE A 84 5.74 -7.63 8.98
C ILE A 84 6.95 -8.12 9.79
N LEU A 85 6.72 -8.56 11.04
CA LEU A 85 7.79 -9.07 11.90
C LEU A 85 8.41 -10.34 11.33
N ILE A 86 7.59 -11.31 10.91
CA ILE A 86 8.07 -12.57 10.31
C ILE A 86 8.87 -12.28 9.05
N LEU A 87 8.31 -11.51 8.12
CA LEU A 87 8.95 -11.19 6.83
C LEU A 87 10.23 -10.39 7.04
N TYR A 88 10.28 -9.48 8.01
CA TYR A 88 11.50 -8.76 8.31
C TYR A 88 12.60 -9.69 8.85
N TYR A 89 12.34 -10.42 9.93
CA TYR A 89 13.38 -11.25 10.56
C TYR A 89 13.76 -12.46 9.72
N VAL A 90 12.77 -13.18 9.19
CA VAL A 90 13.01 -14.38 8.36
C VAL A 90 13.49 -13.99 6.96
N GLY A 91 12.92 -12.94 6.36
CA GLY A 91 13.29 -12.51 5.02
C GLY A 91 14.71 -11.95 4.94
N THR A 92 15.13 -11.14 5.93
CA THR A 92 16.51 -10.64 5.97
C THR A 92 17.53 -11.76 6.21
N ASP A 93 17.19 -12.77 7.01
CA ASP A 93 18.04 -13.94 7.22
C ASP A 93 18.16 -14.78 5.94
N LEU A 94 17.05 -15.09 5.27
CA LEU A 94 17.05 -15.81 4.00
C LEU A 94 17.88 -15.10 2.91
N ILE A 95 17.75 -13.78 2.78
CA ILE A 95 18.54 -13.02 1.81
C ILE A 95 20.03 -13.13 2.13
N ASN A 96 20.41 -13.03 3.41
CA ASN A 96 21.80 -13.17 3.82
C ASN A 96 22.35 -14.59 3.61
N GLN A 97 21.56 -15.63 3.89
CA GLN A 97 21.95 -17.02 3.62
C GLN A 97 22.16 -17.26 2.12
N VAL A 98 21.24 -16.75 1.28
CA VAL A 98 21.33 -16.86 -0.17
C VAL A 98 22.51 -16.06 -0.72
N ALA A 99 22.77 -14.86 -0.20
CA ALA A 99 23.93 -14.05 -0.55
C ALA A 99 25.25 -14.77 -0.20
N GLN A 100 25.34 -15.35 1.00
CA GLN A 100 26.49 -16.15 1.44
C GLN A 100 26.68 -17.40 0.57
N ALA A 101 25.60 -18.11 0.23
CA ALA A 101 25.66 -19.26 -0.68
C ALA A 101 26.16 -18.89 -2.07
N MET A 102 25.87 -17.66 -2.52
CA MET A 102 26.39 -17.09 -3.77
C MET A 102 27.80 -16.46 -3.64
N GLY A 103 28.45 -16.58 -2.48
CA GLY A 103 29.79 -16.06 -2.23
C GLY A 103 29.85 -14.56 -1.94
N TYR A 104 28.70 -13.89 -1.76
CA TYR A 104 28.65 -12.52 -1.30
C TYR A 104 28.72 -12.45 0.23
N GLY A 105 29.32 -11.38 0.75
CA GLY A 105 29.30 -11.07 2.18
C GLY A 105 27.89 -10.76 2.68
N ARG A 106 27.77 -10.49 3.99
CA ARG A 106 26.50 -10.08 4.60
C ARG A 106 25.99 -8.80 3.91
N VAL A 107 24.74 -8.83 3.43
CA VAL A 107 24.13 -7.71 2.73
C VAL A 107 23.39 -6.86 3.75
N GLU A 108 23.87 -5.64 3.97
CA GLU A 108 23.14 -4.63 4.73
C GLU A 108 22.03 -4.06 3.85
N ILE A 109 20.80 -4.53 4.07
CA ILE A 109 19.62 -4.03 3.36
C ILE A 109 19.20 -2.72 4.01
N SER A 110 19.10 -1.66 3.21
CA SER A 110 18.62 -0.37 3.71
C SER A 110 17.21 -0.48 4.27
N GLY A 111 16.91 0.32 5.30
CA GLY A 111 15.64 0.24 6.00
C GLY A 111 14.43 0.43 5.06
N VAL A 112 14.54 1.40 4.15
CA VAL A 112 13.50 1.70 3.15
C VAL A 112 13.26 0.52 2.21
N VAL A 113 14.32 -0.13 1.72
CA VAL A 113 14.18 -1.27 0.79
C VAL A 113 13.56 -2.48 1.50
N ALA A 114 13.97 -2.76 2.73
CA ALA A 114 13.36 -3.82 3.54
C ALA A 114 11.87 -3.53 3.80
N GLY A 115 11.51 -2.29 4.15
CA GLY A 115 10.12 -1.87 4.34
C GLY A 115 9.28 -2.03 3.07
N ILE A 116 9.82 -1.63 1.91
CA ILE A 116 9.18 -1.81 0.59
C ILE A 116 8.94 -3.28 0.29
N TRP A 117 9.92 -4.13 0.55
CA TRP A 117 9.81 -5.57 0.29
C TRP A 117 8.76 -6.22 1.20
N VAL A 118 8.87 -5.99 2.52
CA VAL A 118 7.95 -6.56 3.52
C VAL A 118 6.51 -6.14 3.24
N LEU A 119 6.25 -4.84 3.14
CA LEU A 119 4.89 -4.35 2.87
C LEU A 119 4.43 -4.71 1.46
N GLY A 120 5.33 -4.73 0.47
CA GLY A 120 4.96 -5.03 -0.91
C GLY A 120 4.57 -6.49 -1.12
N VAL A 121 5.18 -7.44 -0.40
CA VAL A 121 4.70 -8.84 -0.37
C VAL A 121 3.28 -8.90 0.20
N VAL A 122 3.03 -8.27 1.35
CA VAL A 122 1.69 -8.24 1.95
C VAL A 122 0.69 -7.61 0.97
N GLN A 123 0.99 -6.42 0.45
CA GLN A 123 0.16 -5.72 -0.53
C GLN A 123 -0.07 -6.54 -1.79
N GLY A 124 0.91 -7.34 -2.23
CA GLY A 124 0.77 -8.20 -3.39
C GLY A 124 -0.32 -9.26 -3.27
N ALA A 125 -0.50 -9.84 -2.08
CA ALA A 125 -1.59 -10.78 -1.83
C ALA A 125 -2.96 -10.12 -1.95
N TYR A 126 -3.12 -8.92 -1.40
CA TYR A 126 -4.37 -8.17 -1.51
C TYR A 126 -4.61 -7.67 -2.95
N ALA A 127 -3.58 -7.15 -3.60
CA ALA A 127 -3.65 -6.69 -4.99
C ALA A 127 -4.01 -7.84 -5.95
N THR A 128 -3.49 -9.06 -5.73
CA THR A 128 -3.87 -10.26 -6.48
C THR A 128 -5.38 -10.46 -6.47
N GLU A 129 -6.01 -10.36 -5.30
CA GLU A 129 -7.42 -10.65 -5.14
C GLU A 129 -8.31 -9.51 -5.66
N VAL A 130 -7.87 -8.26 -5.51
CA VAL A 130 -8.54 -7.10 -6.11
C VAL A 130 -8.52 -7.20 -7.64
N LEU A 131 -7.37 -7.46 -8.25
CA LEU A 131 -7.23 -7.58 -9.70
C LEU A 131 -7.98 -8.80 -10.24
N ARG A 132 -7.89 -9.95 -9.58
CA ARG A 132 -8.64 -11.16 -9.93
C ARG A 132 -10.14 -10.90 -9.88
N GLY A 133 -10.64 -10.28 -8.82
CA GLY A 133 -12.05 -9.90 -8.68
C GLY A 133 -12.50 -8.92 -9.75
N ALA A 134 -11.67 -7.93 -10.09
CA ALA A 134 -11.95 -6.96 -11.14
C ALA A 134 -12.05 -7.58 -12.53
N ILE A 135 -11.19 -8.56 -12.86
CA ILE A 135 -11.26 -9.29 -14.13
C ILE A 135 -12.53 -10.15 -14.19
N GLN A 136 -12.90 -10.81 -13.09
CA GLN A 136 -14.12 -11.64 -13.01
C GLN A 136 -15.41 -10.81 -13.06
N ALA A 137 -15.36 -9.52 -12.70
CA ALA A 137 -16.50 -8.61 -12.78
C ALA A 137 -16.82 -8.16 -14.22
N ILE A 138 -15.97 -8.44 -15.20
CA ILE A 138 -16.20 -8.08 -16.60
C ILE A 138 -17.35 -8.95 -17.15
N PRO A 139 -18.38 -8.36 -17.79
CA PRO A 139 -19.46 -9.13 -18.40
C PRO A 139 -18.93 -10.12 -19.44
N SER A 140 -19.32 -11.40 -19.33
CA SER A 140 -18.85 -12.47 -20.22
C SER A 140 -19.12 -12.16 -21.70
N GLY A 141 -20.24 -11.51 -22.00
CA GLY A 141 -20.61 -11.11 -23.36
C GLY A 141 -19.58 -10.22 -24.06
N GLN A 142 -18.83 -9.39 -23.33
CA GLN A 142 -17.75 -8.59 -23.93
C GLN A 142 -16.58 -9.46 -24.38
N ILE A 143 -16.25 -10.48 -23.58
CA ILE A 143 -15.17 -11.43 -23.86
C ILE A 143 -15.58 -12.37 -25.00
N GLU A 144 -16.83 -12.85 -25.00
CA GLU A 144 -17.40 -13.69 -26.04
C GLU A 144 -17.48 -12.95 -27.39
N ALA A 145 -17.94 -11.70 -27.40
CA ALA A 145 -17.98 -10.88 -28.62
C ALA A 145 -16.57 -10.63 -29.20
N ALA A 146 -15.58 -10.36 -28.35
CA ALA A 146 -14.20 -10.18 -28.78
C ALA A 146 -13.61 -11.47 -29.39
N ARG A 147 -13.95 -12.64 -28.82
CA ARG A 147 -13.56 -13.95 -29.38
C ARG A 147 -14.27 -14.25 -30.70
N ALA A 148 -15.57 -13.96 -30.81
CA ALA A 148 -16.33 -14.13 -32.04
C ALA A 148 -15.81 -13.25 -33.19
N TYR A 149 -15.27 -12.08 -32.87
CA TYR A 149 -14.58 -11.19 -33.80
C TYR A 149 -13.17 -11.69 -34.21
N GLY A 150 -12.71 -12.82 -33.67
CA GLY A 150 -11.41 -13.42 -33.99
C GLY A 150 -10.21 -12.79 -33.30
N MET A 151 -10.40 -12.06 -32.18
CA MET A 151 -9.27 -11.47 -31.47
C MET A 151 -8.39 -12.54 -30.81
N PRO A 152 -7.06 -12.56 -31.08
CA PRO A 152 -6.16 -13.46 -30.39
C PRO A 152 -6.06 -13.09 -28.89
N PRO A 153 -5.69 -14.03 -28.01
CA PRO A 153 -5.72 -13.83 -26.54
C PRO A 153 -5.00 -12.57 -26.05
N PHE A 154 -3.84 -12.25 -26.63
CA PHE A 154 -3.09 -11.05 -26.26
C PHE A 154 -3.79 -9.75 -26.67
N LEU A 155 -4.41 -9.73 -27.85
CA LEU A 155 -5.16 -8.57 -28.34
C LEU A 155 -6.42 -8.35 -27.51
N LEU A 156 -7.13 -9.44 -27.20
CA LEU A 156 -8.30 -9.43 -26.31
C LEU A 156 -7.91 -8.88 -24.93
N MET A 157 -6.82 -9.39 -24.34
CA MET A 157 -6.34 -8.92 -23.04
C MET A 157 -6.00 -7.41 -23.06
N ARG A 158 -5.21 -6.97 -24.05
CA ARG A 158 -4.72 -5.58 -24.12
C ARG A 158 -5.82 -4.57 -24.46
N ARG A 159 -6.76 -4.92 -25.34
CA ARG A 159 -7.77 -3.97 -25.87
C ARG A 159 -9.13 -4.08 -25.19
N VAL A 160 -9.46 -5.21 -24.57
CA VAL A 160 -10.78 -5.45 -23.99
C VAL A 160 -10.66 -5.66 -22.48
N THR A 161 -9.96 -6.71 -22.05
CA THR A 161 -9.93 -7.10 -20.63
C THR A 161 -9.28 -6.06 -19.74
N ILE A 162 -8.05 -5.61 -20.04
CA ILE A 162 -7.33 -4.65 -19.19
C ILE A 162 -8.10 -3.32 -19.10
N PRO A 163 -8.52 -2.67 -20.20
CA PRO A 163 -9.29 -1.43 -20.10
C PRO A 163 -10.59 -1.59 -19.31
N ALA A 164 -11.33 -2.69 -19.53
CA ALA A 164 -12.58 -2.95 -18.81
C ALA A 164 -12.35 -3.25 -17.32
N MET A 165 -11.30 -4.00 -16.98
CA MET A 165 -11.00 -4.33 -15.57
C MET A 165 -10.61 -3.08 -14.77
N MET A 166 -9.97 -2.08 -15.38
CA MET A 166 -9.47 -0.89 -14.68
C MET A 166 -10.58 -0.14 -13.95
N SER A 167 -11.77 -0.03 -14.53
CA SER A 167 -12.93 0.57 -13.84
C SER A 167 -13.36 -0.17 -12.58
N PHE A 168 -13.19 -1.50 -12.53
CA PHE A 168 -13.53 -2.32 -11.37
C PHE A 168 -12.38 -2.42 -10.37
N ALA A 169 -11.13 -2.40 -10.85
CA ALA A 169 -9.93 -2.52 -10.01
C ALA A 169 -9.61 -1.20 -9.28
N THR A 170 -9.81 -0.05 -9.93
CA THR A 170 -9.36 1.25 -9.42
C THR A 170 -9.85 1.57 -8.00
N PRO A 171 -11.14 1.37 -7.64
CA PRO A 171 -11.60 1.61 -6.28
C PRO A 171 -10.90 0.71 -5.24
N GLY A 172 -10.68 -0.56 -5.57
CA GLY A 172 -9.98 -1.50 -4.71
C GLY A 172 -8.50 -1.13 -4.55
N LEU A 173 -7.83 -0.77 -5.64
CA LEU A 173 -6.43 -0.34 -5.63
C LEU A 173 -6.24 0.99 -4.88
N ALA A 174 -7.18 1.92 -4.98
CA ALA A 174 -7.18 3.16 -4.20
C ALA A 174 -7.27 2.87 -2.69
N ASN A 175 -8.11 1.91 -2.30
CA ASN A 175 -8.21 1.49 -0.91
C ASN A 175 -6.90 0.82 -0.43
N LEU A 176 -6.29 -0.03 -1.25
CA LEU A 176 -4.99 -0.64 -0.93
C LEU A 176 -3.89 0.40 -0.76
N TRP A 177 -3.88 1.46 -1.57
CA TRP A 177 -2.95 2.58 -1.39
C TRP A 177 -3.09 3.25 -0.02
N LEU A 178 -4.34 3.51 0.41
CA LEU A 178 -4.59 4.14 1.71
C LEU A 178 -4.20 3.22 2.87
N ILE A 179 -4.44 1.92 2.73
CA ILE A 179 -4.00 0.90 3.69
C ILE A 179 -2.47 0.89 3.76
N ALA A 180 -1.78 0.71 2.63
CA ALA A 180 -0.32 0.69 2.55
C ALA A 180 0.32 1.93 3.18
N THR A 181 -0.26 3.12 2.96
CA THR A 181 0.22 4.38 3.55
C THR A 181 0.14 4.34 5.09
N LYS A 182 -0.94 3.81 5.66
CA LYS A 182 -1.13 3.69 7.11
C LYS A 182 -0.28 2.57 7.70
N ASP A 183 -0.11 1.46 6.99
CA ASP A 183 0.66 0.31 7.47
C ASP A 183 2.16 0.62 7.58
N THR A 184 2.65 1.68 6.92
CA THR A 184 4.00 2.19 7.18
C THR A 184 4.23 2.51 8.65
N ALA A 185 3.19 2.91 9.40
CA ALA A 185 3.29 3.16 10.83
C ALA A 185 3.64 1.90 11.64
N LEU A 186 3.27 0.71 11.15
CA LEU A 186 3.60 -0.57 11.79
C LEU A 186 5.11 -0.86 11.71
N LEU A 187 5.80 -0.31 10.69
CA LEU A 187 7.24 -0.44 10.52
C LEU A 187 8.03 0.25 11.65
N ALA A 188 7.44 1.20 12.36
CA ALA A 188 8.06 1.83 13.54
C ALA A 188 8.45 0.80 14.61
N ILE A 189 7.75 -0.34 14.71
CA ILE A 189 8.02 -1.39 15.70
C ILE A 189 9.33 -2.12 15.38
N VAL A 190 9.68 -2.20 14.08
CA VAL A 190 10.92 -2.80 13.60
C VAL A 190 12.08 -1.80 13.62
N GLY A 191 11.81 -0.52 13.94
CA GLY A 191 12.83 0.52 14.04
C GLY A 191 13.11 1.24 12.73
N PHE A 192 12.23 1.15 11.74
CA PHE A 192 12.35 1.95 10.53
C PHE A 192 12.03 3.42 10.82
N SER A 193 12.93 4.34 10.43
CA SER A 193 12.77 5.79 10.55
C SER A 193 11.73 6.34 9.57
N GLU A 194 10.47 6.11 9.91
CA GLU A 194 9.29 6.68 9.26
C GLU A 194 8.54 7.62 10.23
N LEU A 195 7.45 8.25 9.78
CA LEU A 195 6.73 9.27 10.55
C LEU A 195 6.38 8.86 11.98
N THR A 196 5.90 7.64 12.21
CA THR A 196 5.48 7.17 13.54
C THR A 196 6.67 6.97 14.48
N LEU A 197 7.80 6.48 13.97
CA LEU A 197 9.03 6.38 14.77
C LEU A 197 9.57 7.76 15.13
N GLU A 198 9.68 8.68 14.16
CA GLU A 198 10.13 10.06 14.40
C GLU A 198 9.21 10.78 15.40
N THR A 199 7.90 10.57 15.28
CA THR A 199 6.89 11.11 16.22
C THR A 199 7.11 10.58 17.63
N ARG A 200 7.35 9.27 17.78
CA ARG A 200 7.58 8.63 19.08
C ARG A 200 8.87 9.14 19.72
N GLN A 201 9.93 9.32 18.95
CA GLN A 201 11.21 9.86 19.44
C GLN A 201 11.07 11.31 19.90
N ALA A 202 10.42 12.15 19.09
CA ALA A 202 10.14 13.55 19.42
C ALA A 202 9.28 13.67 20.69
N ALA A 203 8.19 12.90 20.76
CA ALA A 203 7.29 12.83 21.90
C ALA A 203 8.01 12.37 23.18
N ALA A 204 8.84 11.34 23.10
CA ALA A 204 9.58 10.82 24.25
C ALA A 204 10.63 11.82 24.74
N SER A 205 11.33 12.50 23.83
CA SER A 205 12.37 13.49 24.17
C SER A 205 11.80 14.75 24.80
N THR A 206 10.61 15.18 24.39
CA THR A 206 10.00 16.45 24.81
C THR A 206 8.88 16.27 25.85
N ARG A 207 8.44 15.02 26.06
CA ARG A 207 7.25 14.63 26.84
C ARG A 207 5.93 15.23 26.32
N ALA A 208 5.92 15.83 25.13
CA ALA A 208 4.74 16.43 24.51
C ALA A 208 3.98 15.42 23.62
N TYR A 209 3.63 14.26 24.18
CA TYR A 209 3.02 13.14 23.43
C TYR A 209 1.78 13.54 22.63
N PHE A 210 0.84 14.25 23.27
CA PHE A 210 -0.41 14.63 22.62
C PHE A 210 -0.17 15.52 21.39
N THR A 211 0.69 16.53 21.50
CA THR A 211 1.04 17.46 20.42
C THR A 211 1.67 16.73 19.23
N PHE A 212 2.64 15.86 19.49
CA PHE A 212 3.34 15.13 18.43
C PHE A 212 2.45 14.10 17.72
N PHE A 213 1.65 13.33 18.46
CA PHE A 213 0.71 12.38 17.85
C PHE A 213 -0.43 13.07 17.09
N LEU A 214 -0.90 14.23 17.57
CA LEU A 214 -1.89 15.03 16.84
C LEU A 214 -1.29 15.58 15.54
N ALA A 215 -0.06 16.08 15.58
CA ALA A 215 0.65 16.55 14.39
C ALA A 215 0.86 15.40 13.38
N ALA A 216 1.31 14.23 13.82
CA ALA A 216 1.46 13.06 12.96
C ALA A 216 0.12 12.59 12.36
N GLY A 217 -0.94 12.56 13.17
CA GLY A 217 -2.28 12.25 12.70
C GLY A 217 -2.78 13.24 11.65
N ALA A 218 -2.52 14.53 11.83
CA ALA A 218 -2.84 15.57 10.84
C ALA A 218 -2.06 15.36 9.53
N LEU A 219 -0.78 15.00 9.60
CA LEU A 219 0.04 14.70 8.41
C LEU A 219 -0.49 13.48 7.64
N TYR A 220 -0.79 12.37 8.32
CA TYR A 220 -1.41 11.20 7.69
C TYR A 220 -2.79 11.52 7.10
N LEU A 221 -3.58 12.34 7.79
CA LEU A 221 -4.89 12.78 7.29
C LEU A 221 -4.74 13.62 6.02
N LEU A 222 -3.79 14.57 5.98
CA LEU A 222 -3.52 15.37 4.79
C LEU A 222 -3.13 14.50 3.59
N VAL A 223 -2.25 13.51 3.80
CA VAL A 223 -1.90 12.54 2.76
C VAL A 223 -3.11 11.74 2.29
N THR A 224 -3.95 11.28 3.22
CA THR A 224 -5.17 10.50 2.91
C THR A 224 -6.16 11.32 2.10
N LEU A 225 -6.44 12.56 2.51
CA LEU A 225 -7.35 13.46 1.81
C LEU A 225 -6.83 13.80 0.41
N PHE A 226 -5.55 14.14 0.30
CA PHE A 226 -4.91 14.40 -1.00
C PHE A 226 -5.00 13.18 -1.92
N SER A 227 -4.67 12.00 -1.40
CA SER A 227 -4.77 10.73 -2.12
C SER A 227 -6.20 10.47 -2.59
N GLY A 228 -7.20 10.71 -1.75
CA GLY A 228 -8.61 10.55 -2.11
C GLY A 228 -9.02 11.43 -3.29
N VAL A 229 -8.56 12.68 -3.33
CA VAL A 229 -8.82 13.58 -4.47
C VAL A 229 -8.14 13.06 -5.75
N VAL A 230 -6.90 12.57 -5.66
CA VAL A 230 -6.16 12.01 -6.79
C VAL A 230 -6.87 10.77 -7.34
N PHE A 231 -7.14 9.78 -6.48
CA PHE A 231 -7.82 8.54 -6.89
C PHE A 231 -9.25 8.79 -7.37
N GLY A 232 -9.96 9.77 -6.81
CA GLY A 232 -11.27 10.18 -7.32
C GLY A 232 -11.23 10.71 -8.76
N ARG A 233 -10.13 11.37 -9.17
CA ARG A 233 -9.92 11.75 -10.57
C ARG A 233 -9.58 10.54 -11.45
N ILE A 234 -8.74 9.64 -10.96
CA ILE A 234 -8.38 8.40 -11.69
C ILE A 234 -9.63 7.54 -11.90
N GLU A 235 -10.48 7.40 -10.89
CA GLU A 235 -11.72 6.63 -10.97
C GLU A 235 -12.68 7.21 -12.02
N LYS A 236 -12.87 8.54 -12.02
CA LYS A 236 -13.68 9.22 -13.06
C LYS A 236 -13.13 8.98 -14.47
N TRP A 237 -11.81 8.91 -14.62
CA TRP A 237 -11.18 8.57 -15.89
C TRP A 237 -11.37 7.10 -16.26
N ALA A 238 -11.17 6.17 -15.31
CA ALA A 238 -11.31 4.74 -15.53
C ALA A 238 -12.75 4.33 -15.88
N ARG A 239 -13.76 5.04 -15.37
CA ARG A 239 -15.17 4.82 -15.69
C ARG A 239 -15.61 5.41 -17.04
N ARG A 240 -14.74 6.10 -17.78
CA ARG A 240 -15.08 6.64 -19.11
C ARG A 240 -15.40 5.48 -20.06
N GLY A 241 -16.66 5.39 -20.49
CA GLY A 241 -17.14 4.36 -21.42
C GLY A 241 -18.11 3.34 -20.81
N GLN A 242 -18.33 3.37 -19.49
CA GLN A 242 -19.42 2.58 -18.88
C GLN A 242 -20.75 3.35 -18.98
N PRO A 243 -21.87 2.69 -19.35
CA PRO A 243 -23.19 3.29 -19.23
C PRO A 243 -23.42 3.76 -17.80
N SER A 244 -23.98 4.96 -17.62
CA SER A 244 -24.35 5.41 -16.29
C SER A 244 -25.40 4.45 -15.71
N LEU A 245 -25.14 3.89 -14.53
CA LEU A 245 -26.08 3.00 -13.83
C LEU A 245 -27.36 3.73 -13.36
N ARG A 246 -27.62 4.96 -13.84
CA ARG A 246 -28.77 5.80 -13.49
C ARG A 246 -30.04 5.51 -14.31
N GLY A 247 -30.05 4.49 -15.17
CA GLY A 247 -31.17 4.20 -16.08
C GLY A 247 -31.81 2.81 -15.94
N GLY A 248 -31.60 2.10 -14.83
CA GLY A 248 -32.01 0.69 -14.66
C GLY A 248 -33.10 0.47 -13.61
N SER A 249 -34.03 1.41 -13.43
CA SER A 249 -35.23 1.16 -12.64
C SER A 249 -36.43 1.89 -13.28
N ARG A 250 -37.29 1.06 -13.89
CA ARG A 250 -38.57 1.32 -14.58
C ARG A 250 -38.46 1.56 -16.08
#